data_AF-A0A131Y7Z1-F1
#
_entry.id   AF-A0A131Y7Z1-F1
#
_cell.length_a   1.000
_cell.length_b   1.000
_cell.length_c   1.000
_cell.angle_alpha   90.00
_cell.angle_beta   90.00
_cell.angle_gamma   90.00
#
_symmetry.space_group_name_H-M   'P 1'
#
loop_
_entity.id
_entity.type
_entity.pdbx_description
1 polymer ?
#
loop_
_entity_poly.entity_id
_entity_poly.type
_entity_poly.pdbx_seq_one_letter_code
_entity_poly.pdbx_strand_id
1 'polypeptide(L)'
;CDVQACESAQIISCFPAGVVRVPKVEFKIHGFTMDSLKEDCTNADAISTCVNKLKIDGCPNEERRHLQLLKDGLRSTRNSLCHEDLYQSMVELNRCRNETVFDVCNGAYNDERTILEEGGHLTREERECRYGEYACYLKSAEGCPSTSLAREAVKDYYNTNLDLNNCARFDGSSGQQRCDAERFLVCFTTAVGQIGFPKDHDDKSLANDCKVSESVDSCTKYMEIGGCSDELKQRLQYLKSDFASLRSHICEPSFYTSVLELTQCLNESALESCAKLLPQHHCSIGEYDCFLNATTRCTRDSPAMKAVHHLFNTHLDLSNCSRVDWNDGNSGIVTSPKILLTLAALCISLFSLRK
;
A
#
# COMPACT_ATOMS: atom_id res chain seq x y z
N CYS A 1 45.01 -22.23 -14.80
CA CYS A 1 43.71 -22.00 -14.13
C CYS A 1 42.78 -21.41 -15.17
N ASP A 2 41.79 -22.16 -15.64
CA ASP A 2 40.75 -21.56 -16.47
C ASP A 2 39.97 -20.57 -15.60
N VAL A 3 40.03 -19.30 -15.97
CA VAL A 3 39.19 -18.27 -15.36
C VAL A 3 37.76 -18.62 -15.76
N GLN A 4 36.93 -19.01 -14.80
CA GLN A 4 35.51 -19.24 -15.06
C GLN A 4 34.92 -17.92 -15.59
N ALA A 5 34.31 -17.99 -16.77
CA ALA A 5 33.70 -16.82 -17.40
C ALA A 5 32.34 -16.50 -16.74
N CYS A 6 32.06 -15.20 -16.58
CA CYS A 6 30.74 -14.69 -16.25
C CYS A 6 30.17 -14.00 -17.50
N GLU A 7 29.07 -14.54 -18.04
CA GLU A 7 28.43 -14.05 -19.26
C GLU A 7 27.13 -13.28 -18.98
N SER A 8 26.95 -12.77 -17.76
CA SER A 8 25.74 -12.08 -17.32
C SER A 8 25.37 -10.87 -18.20
N ALA A 9 26.36 -10.11 -18.67
CA ALA A 9 26.15 -8.98 -19.57
C ALA A 9 25.51 -9.37 -20.92
N GLN A 10 25.55 -10.66 -21.30
CA GLN A 10 25.00 -11.16 -22.55
C GLN A 10 23.51 -11.52 -22.45
N ILE A 11 22.90 -11.48 -21.26
CA ILE A 11 21.48 -11.83 -21.06
C ILE A 11 20.56 -11.05 -21.99
N ILE A 12 20.81 -9.74 -22.16
CA ILE A 12 20.00 -8.88 -23.02
C ILE A 12 19.96 -9.39 -24.46
N SER A 13 21.04 -10.01 -24.95
CA SER A 13 21.11 -10.56 -26.31
C SER A 13 20.21 -11.78 -26.54
N CYS A 14 19.73 -12.41 -25.47
CA CYS A 14 18.78 -13.52 -25.54
C CYS A 14 17.33 -13.07 -25.79
N PHE A 15 17.05 -11.77 -25.72
CA PHE A 15 15.72 -11.23 -25.90
C PHE A 15 15.55 -10.63 -27.30
N PRO A 16 14.35 -10.71 -27.91
CA PRO A 16 14.09 -10.07 -29.19
C PRO A 16 14.43 -8.57 -29.14
N ALA A 17 14.99 -8.04 -30.22
CA ALA A 17 15.28 -6.61 -30.34
C ALA A 17 13.96 -5.81 -30.38
N GLY A 18 13.52 -5.30 -29.24
CA GLY A 18 12.30 -4.49 -29.08
C GLY A 18 12.60 -2.99 -28.94
N VAL A 19 11.55 -2.17 -29.10
CA VAL A 19 11.56 -0.70 -28.95
C VAL A 19 11.83 -0.25 -27.49
N VAL A 20 11.77 -1.18 -26.53
CA VAL A 20 11.92 -0.92 -25.09
C VAL A 20 13.29 -1.42 -24.63
N ARG A 21 14.06 -0.55 -23.96
CA ARG A 21 15.43 -0.84 -23.47
C ARG A 21 15.51 -1.90 -22.34
N VAL A 22 14.39 -2.53 -21.97
CA VAL A 22 14.28 -3.44 -20.82
C VAL A 22 13.85 -4.84 -21.30
N PRO A 23 14.65 -5.89 -21.01
CA PRO A 23 14.28 -7.27 -21.31
C PRO A 23 12.97 -7.66 -20.62
N LYS A 24 12.06 -8.32 -21.35
CA LYS A 24 10.83 -8.88 -20.80
C LYS A 24 10.46 -10.17 -21.54
N VAL A 25 9.81 -11.08 -20.84
CA VAL A 25 9.05 -12.15 -21.48
C VAL A 25 7.68 -11.58 -21.87
N GLU A 26 7.16 -11.95 -23.04
CA GLU A 26 5.82 -11.57 -23.47
C GLU A 26 4.83 -12.70 -23.20
N PHE A 27 3.63 -12.34 -22.76
CA PHE A 27 2.52 -13.26 -22.60
C PHE A 27 1.21 -12.51 -22.81
N LYS A 28 0.46 -12.89 -23.84
CA LYS A 28 -0.84 -12.30 -24.13
C LYS A 28 -1.92 -12.93 -23.26
N ILE A 29 -2.18 -12.34 -22.09
CA ILE A 29 -3.21 -12.79 -21.15
C ILE A 29 -4.62 -12.40 -21.63
N HIS A 30 -4.76 -11.21 -22.20
CA HIS A 30 -6.03 -10.66 -22.68
C HIS A 30 -6.15 -10.78 -24.21
N GLY A 31 -7.35 -11.15 -24.70
CA GLY A 31 -7.62 -11.27 -26.13
C GLY A 31 -6.68 -12.26 -26.84
N PHE A 32 -6.27 -13.32 -26.11
CA PHE A 32 -5.40 -14.34 -26.64
C PHE A 32 -6.09 -15.16 -27.72
N THR A 33 -5.29 -15.69 -28.61
CA THR A 33 -5.68 -16.66 -29.63
C THR A 33 -4.76 -17.87 -29.53
N MET A 34 -5.14 -18.98 -30.16
CA MET A 34 -4.25 -20.14 -30.23
C MET A 34 -2.89 -19.76 -30.85
N ASP A 35 -2.90 -18.92 -31.88
CA ASP A 35 -1.67 -18.50 -32.56
C ASP A 35 -0.81 -17.58 -31.70
N SER A 36 -1.40 -16.65 -30.95
CA SER A 36 -0.63 -15.80 -30.02
C SER A 36 0.00 -16.61 -28.88
N LEU A 37 -0.69 -17.62 -28.34
CA LEU A 37 -0.09 -18.49 -27.30
C LEU A 37 1.06 -19.34 -27.84
N LYS A 38 0.98 -19.79 -29.11
CA LYS A 38 2.09 -20.48 -29.77
C LYS A 38 3.29 -19.56 -29.97
N GLU A 39 3.05 -18.31 -30.33
CA GLU A 39 4.09 -17.28 -30.42
C GLU A 39 4.74 -17.03 -29.05
N ASP A 40 3.93 -16.85 -28.00
CA ASP A 40 4.41 -16.68 -26.62
C ASP A 40 5.28 -17.86 -26.17
N CYS A 41 4.83 -19.11 -26.42
CA CYS A 41 5.62 -20.31 -26.14
C CYS A 41 6.94 -20.34 -26.92
N THR A 42 6.91 -20.04 -28.23
CA THR A 42 8.11 -20.02 -29.08
C THR A 42 9.14 -19.00 -28.57
N ASN A 43 8.67 -17.83 -28.18
CA ASN A 43 9.51 -16.78 -27.60
C ASN A 43 10.09 -17.21 -26.24
N ALA A 44 9.26 -17.77 -25.35
CA ALA A 44 9.71 -18.24 -24.05
C ALA A 44 10.73 -19.38 -24.15
N ASP A 45 10.54 -20.32 -25.09
CA ASP A 45 11.50 -21.41 -25.35
C ASP A 45 12.83 -20.89 -25.88
N ALA A 46 12.81 -19.96 -26.84
CA ALA A 46 14.01 -19.34 -27.39
C ALA A 46 14.82 -18.59 -26.32
N ILE A 47 14.15 -17.76 -25.51
CA ILE A 47 14.78 -17.00 -24.41
C ILE A 47 15.35 -17.98 -23.37
N SER A 48 14.54 -18.92 -22.89
CA SER A 48 14.96 -19.90 -21.87
C SER A 48 16.16 -20.73 -22.35
N THR A 49 16.14 -21.18 -23.61
CA THR A 49 17.23 -21.94 -24.21
C THR A 49 18.50 -21.10 -24.35
N CYS A 50 18.39 -19.83 -24.72
CA CYS A 50 19.54 -18.92 -24.80
C CYS A 50 20.16 -18.65 -23.43
N VAL A 51 19.35 -18.21 -22.46
CA VAL A 51 19.83 -17.84 -21.11
C VAL A 51 20.45 -19.05 -20.40
N ASN A 52 19.90 -20.25 -20.58
CA ASN A 52 20.45 -21.46 -19.98
C ASN A 52 21.89 -21.79 -20.45
N LYS A 53 22.26 -21.38 -21.67
CA LYS A 53 23.63 -21.59 -22.22
C LYS A 53 24.67 -20.64 -21.63
N LEU A 54 24.26 -19.54 -21.00
CA LEU A 54 25.17 -18.57 -20.42
C LEU A 54 25.95 -19.17 -19.25
N LYS A 55 27.27 -18.97 -19.24
CA LYS A 55 28.16 -19.36 -18.16
C LYS A 55 28.05 -18.35 -17.01
N ILE A 56 27.65 -18.85 -15.84
CA ILE A 56 27.45 -18.01 -14.64
C ILE A 56 28.33 -18.43 -13.46
N ASP A 57 29.11 -19.51 -13.60
CA ASP A 57 29.94 -20.04 -12.51
C ASP A 57 31.03 -19.05 -12.07
N GLY A 58 31.54 -18.25 -13.02
CA GLY A 58 32.51 -17.20 -12.76
C GLY A 58 31.92 -15.90 -12.22
N CYS A 59 30.60 -15.79 -12.08
CA CYS A 59 29.96 -14.58 -11.57
C CYS A 59 30.10 -14.46 -10.04
N PRO A 60 30.12 -13.25 -9.48
CA PRO A 60 29.98 -13.01 -8.05
C PRO A 60 28.81 -13.80 -7.45
N ASN A 61 28.92 -14.23 -6.19
CA ASN A 61 27.93 -15.13 -5.57
C ASN A 61 26.49 -14.59 -5.61
N GLU A 62 26.31 -13.29 -5.38
CA GLU A 62 24.99 -12.64 -5.40
C GLU A 62 24.40 -12.62 -6.82
N GLU A 63 25.19 -12.18 -7.80
CA GLU A 63 24.81 -12.19 -9.21
C GLU A 63 24.51 -13.61 -9.70
N ARG A 64 25.37 -14.59 -9.39
CA ARG A 64 25.14 -15.99 -9.74
C ARG A 64 23.84 -16.52 -9.14
N ARG A 65 23.53 -16.20 -7.88
CA ARG A 65 22.27 -16.59 -7.24
C ARG A 65 21.07 -15.99 -7.96
N HIS A 66 21.14 -14.71 -8.29
CA HIS A 66 20.11 -14.03 -9.05
C HIS A 66 19.89 -14.65 -10.44
N LEU A 67 20.98 -14.91 -11.16
CA LEU A 67 20.94 -15.54 -12.48
C LEU A 67 20.39 -16.96 -12.44
N GLN A 68 20.66 -17.71 -11.37
CA GLN A 68 20.07 -19.02 -11.17
C GLN A 68 18.55 -18.92 -10.96
N LEU A 69 18.09 -17.96 -10.14
CA LEU A 69 16.66 -17.69 -9.96
C LEU A 69 15.98 -17.34 -11.30
N LEU A 70 16.61 -16.46 -12.10
CA LEU A 70 16.11 -16.09 -13.42
C LEU A 70 16.04 -17.29 -14.38
N LYS A 71 17.09 -18.13 -14.42
CA LYS A 71 17.09 -19.37 -15.23
C LYS A 71 15.94 -20.30 -14.83
N ASP A 72 15.72 -20.46 -13.54
CA ASP A 72 14.64 -21.29 -13.02
C ASP A 72 13.27 -20.70 -13.36
N GLY A 73 13.08 -19.39 -13.23
CA GLY A 73 11.86 -18.67 -13.62
C GLY A 73 11.55 -18.77 -15.12
N LEU A 74 12.53 -18.53 -15.98
CA LEU A 74 12.40 -18.69 -17.43
C LEU A 74 12.04 -20.13 -17.83
N ARG A 75 12.58 -21.13 -17.13
CA ARG A 75 12.24 -22.52 -17.35
C ARG A 75 10.79 -22.82 -16.95
N SER A 76 10.33 -22.34 -15.78
CA SER A 76 8.94 -22.50 -15.35
C SER A 76 7.98 -21.81 -16.33
N THR A 77 8.25 -20.56 -16.68
CA THR A 77 7.44 -19.80 -17.66
C THR A 77 7.35 -20.53 -18.99
N ARG A 78 8.47 -21.03 -19.54
CA ARG A 78 8.44 -21.84 -20.76
C ARG A 78 7.57 -23.07 -20.58
N ASN A 79 7.74 -23.84 -19.50
CA ASN A 79 6.98 -25.07 -19.29
C ASN A 79 5.47 -24.79 -19.23
N SER A 80 5.07 -23.73 -18.54
CA SER A 80 3.68 -23.33 -18.40
C SER A 80 3.09 -22.77 -19.71
N LEU A 81 3.84 -21.93 -20.42
CA LEU A 81 3.42 -21.34 -21.70
C LEU A 81 3.34 -22.34 -22.85
N CYS A 82 4.21 -23.35 -22.84
CA CYS A 82 4.26 -24.39 -23.86
C CYS A 82 3.43 -25.64 -23.52
N HIS A 83 2.66 -25.61 -22.42
CA HIS A 83 1.81 -26.73 -22.05
C HIS A 83 0.63 -26.85 -23.02
N GLU A 84 0.33 -28.07 -23.47
CA GLU A 84 -0.69 -28.35 -24.49
C GLU A 84 -2.10 -27.87 -24.08
N ASP A 85 -2.44 -28.04 -22.80
CA ASP A 85 -3.73 -27.63 -22.24
C ASP A 85 -3.85 -26.13 -21.90
N LEU A 86 -2.80 -25.32 -22.11
CA LEU A 86 -2.82 -23.91 -21.67
C LEU A 86 -3.96 -23.13 -22.32
N TYR A 87 -4.20 -23.32 -23.62
CA TYR A 87 -5.27 -22.61 -24.32
C TYR A 87 -6.63 -22.85 -23.66
N GLN A 88 -6.96 -24.11 -23.39
CA GLN A 88 -8.22 -24.48 -22.77
C GLN A 88 -8.31 -23.92 -21.33
N SER A 89 -7.22 -24.02 -20.56
CA SER A 89 -7.16 -23.46 -19.21
C SER A 89 -7.35 -21.93 -19.20
N MET A 90 -6.75 -21.22 -20.16
CA MET A 90 -6.90 -19.77 -20.30
C MET A 90 -8.33 -19.38 -20.69
N VAL A 91 -9.02 -20.18 -21.51
CA VAL A 91 -10.43 -19.96 -21.87
C VAL A 91 -11.32 -20.07 -20.63
N GLU A 92 -11.07 -21.08 -19.79
CA GLU A 92 -11.80 -21.28 -18.53
C GLU A 92 -11.54 -20.15 -17.54
N LEU A 93 -10.28 -19.73 -17.41
CA LEU A 93 -9.92 -18.64 -16.53
C LEU A 93 -10.54 -17.31 -16.96
N ASN A 94 -10.52 -16.99 -18.26
CA ASN A 94 -11.15 -15.78 -18.79
C ASN A 94 -12.67 -15.77 -18.63
N ARG A 95 -13.32 -16.93 -18.66
CA ARG A 95 -14.77 -17.04 -18.36
C ARG A 95 -15.08 -16.83 -16.89
N CYS A 96 -14.19 -17.29 -16.01
CA CYS A 96 -14.39 -17.20 -14.57
C CYS A 96 -14.03 -15.82 -14.00
N ARG A 97 -12.95 -15.22 -14.50
CA ARG A 97 -12.41 -13.96 -14.01
C ARG A 97 -13.40 -12.81 -14.22
N ASN A 98 -13.42 -11.88 -13.27
CA ASN A 98 -14.20 -10.67 -13.39
C ASN A 98 -13.38 -9.54 -14.05
N GLU A 99 -13.60 -9.32 -15.34
CA GLU A 99 -12.88 -8.30 -16.12
C GLU A 99 -13.15 -6.88 -15.60
N THR A 100 -14.39 -6.57 -15.19
CA THR A 100 -14.71 -5.26 -14.60
C THR A 100 -13.91 -4.99 -13.33
N VAL A 101 -13.71 -6.01 -12.48
CA VAL A 101 -12.85 -5.88 -11.29
C VAL A 101 -11.40 -5.63 -11.69
N PHE A 102 -10.92 -6.26 -12.76
CA PHE A 102 -9.57 -6.00 -13.26
C PHE A 102 -9.42 -4.57 -13.77
N ASP A 103 -10.32 -4.10 -14.63
CA ASP A 103 -10.26 -2.76 -15.22
C ASP A 103 -10.32 -1.66 -14.16
N VAL A 104 -11.24 -1.79 -13.20
CA VAL A 104 -11.35 -0.85 -12.07
C VAL A 104 -10.09 -0.86 -11.21
N CYS A 105 -9.55 -2.06 -10.90
CA CYS A 105 -8.33 -2.16 -10.11
C CYS A 105 -7.13 -1.57 -10.84
N ASN A 106 -6.97 -1.89 -12.12
CA ASN A 106 -5.84 -1.43 -12.92
C ASN A 106 -5.92 0.09 -13.16
N GLY A 107 -7.12 0.63 -13.32
CA GLY A 107 -7.36 2.08 -13.32
C GLY A 107 -6.88 2.73 -12.03
N ALA A 108 -7.37 2.26 -10.88
CA ALA A 108 -6.98 2.77 -9.56
C ALA A 108 -5.46 2.64 -9.30
N TYR A 109 -4.84 1.54 -9.74
CA TYR A 109 -3.40 1.35 -9.67
C TYR A 109 -2.63 2.36 -10.53
N ASN A 110 -3.11 2.66 -11.73
CA ASN A 110 -2.47 3.66 -12.58
C ASN A 110 -2.64 5.07 -11.99
N ASP A 111 -3.81 5.39 -11.43
CA ASP A 111 -4.04 6.66 -10.74
C ASP A 111 -3.10 6.80 -9.52
N GLU A 112 -2.97 5.75 -8.70
CA GLU A 112 -2.01 5.67 -7.58
C GLU A 112 -0.58 5.95 -8.07
N ARG A 113 -0.16 5.32 -9.17
CA ARG A 113 1.18 5.56 -9.74
C ARG A 113 1.36 6.99 -10.22
N THR A 114 0.35 7.58 -10.86
CA THR A 114 0.40 8.97 -11.30
C THR A 114 0.56 9.90 -10.10
N ILE A 115 -0.19 9.67 -9.01
CA ILE A 115 -0.05 10.44 -7.76
C ILE A 115 1.37 10.32 -7.21
N LEU A 116 1.93 9.11 -7.14
CA LEU A 116 3.30 8.90 -6.67
C LEU A 116 4.34 9.57 -7.56
N GLU A 117 4.13 9.55 -8.89
CA GLU A 117 5.03 10.17 -9.85
C GLU A 117 5.01 11.70 -9.74
N GLU A 118 3.82 12.30 -9.72
CA GLU A 118 3.63 13.75 -9.56
C GLU A 118 4.14 14.26 -8.21
N GLY A 119 3.98 13.46 -7.16
CA GLY A 119 4.50 13.75 -5.82
C GLY A 119 6.02 13.52 -5.68
N GLY A 120 6.70 12.93 -6.67
CA GLY A 120 8.11 12.60 -6.59
C GLY A 120 8.44 11.44 -5.63
N HIS A 121 7.43 10.64 -5.27
CA HIS A 121 7.53 9.49 -4.38
C HIS A 121 7.64 8.16 -5.13
N LEU A 122 7.44 8.15 -6.46
CA LEU A 122 7.53 6.94 -7.27
C LEU A 122 8.95 6.39 -7.27
N THR A 123 9.14 5.29 -6.55
CA THR A 123 10.43 4.61 -6.44
C THR A 123 10.81 3.92 -7.76
N ARG A 124 12.10 3.63 -7.92
CA ARG A 124 12.59 2.80 -9.04
C ARG A 124 11.91 1.43 -9.03
N GLU A 125 11.76 0.83 -7.85
CA GLU A 125 11.13 -0.49 -7.70
C GLU A 125 9.67 -0.45 -8.16
N GLU A 126 8.88 0.56 -7.79
CA GLU A 126 7.50 0.70 -8.25
C GLU A 126 7.38 0.94 -9.76
N ARG A 127 8.37 1.62 -10.36
CA ARG A 127 8.43 1.87 -11.80
C ARG A 127 8.75 0.59 -12.59
N GLU A 128 9.67 -0.23 -12.08
CA GLU A 128 10.20 -1.40 -12.79
C GLU A 128 9.44 -2.70 -12.48
N CYS A 129 9.04 -2.92 -11.23
CA CYS A 129 8.48 -4.21 -10.77
C CYS A 129 6.97 -4.37 -11.01
N ARG A 130 6.23 -3.26 -11.17
CA ARG A 130 4.79 -3.24 -11.51
C ARG A 130 3.91 -4.21 -10.69
N TYR A 131 4.18 -4.39 -9.39
CA TYR A 131 3.46 -5.35 -8.52
C TYR A 131 1.93 -5.17 -8.52
N GLY A 132 1.45 -3.95 -8.72
CA GLY A 132 0.01 -3.66 -8.75
C GLY A 132 -0.74 -4.30 -9.92
N GLU A 133 -0.11 -4.46 -11.08
CA GLU A 133 -0.77 -5.08 -12.24
C GLU A 133 -1.08 -6.56 -11.95
N TYR A 134 -0.11 -7.28 -11.36
CA TYR A 134 -0.33 -8.67 -10.95
C TYR A 134 -1.32 -8.78 -9.78
N ALA A 135 -1.26 -7.86 -8.81
CA ALA A 135 -2.25 -7.80 -7.74
C ALA A 135 -3.68 -7.63 -8.28
N CYS A 136 -3.88 -6.76 -9.26
CA CYS A 136 -5.18 -6.58 -9.91
C CYS A 136 -5.63 -7.83 -10.65
N TYR A 137 -4.70 -8.53 -11.32
CA TYR A 137 -4.98 -9.82 -11.91
C TYR A 137 -5.44 -10.84 -10.86
N LEU A 138 -4.73 -10.98 -9.74
CA LEU A 138 -5.11 -11.88 -8.65
C LEU A 138 -6.50 -11.56 -8.10
N LYS A 139 -6.79 -10.27 -7.87
CA LYS A 139 -8.08 -9.77 -7.39
C LYS A 139 -9.23 -10.19 -8.30
N SER A 140 -9.06 -9.97 -9.60
CA SER A 140 -10.07 -10.33 -10.59
C SER A 140 -10.33 -11.84 -10.71
N ALA A 141 -9.38 -12.67 -10.25
CA ALA A 141 -9.44 -14.12 -10.30
C ALA A 141 -9.75 -14.78 -8.93
N GLU A 142 -10.13 -14.03 -7.89
CA GLU A 142 -10.33 -14.58 -6.54
C GLU A 142 -11.37 -15.72 -6.46
N GLY A 143 -12.40 -15.67 -7.29
CA GLY A 143 -13.43 -16.72 -7.38
C GLY A 143 -13.05 -17.92 -8.25
N CYS A 144 -11.86 -17.92 -8.86
CA CYS A 144 -11.45 -18.92 -9.84
C CYS A 144 -10.56 -20.02 -9.25
N PRO A 145 -10.58 -21.25 -9.80
CA PRO A 145 -9.75 -22.34 -9.34
C PRO A 145 -8.27 -21.95 -9.25
N SER A 146 -7.72 -21.99 -8.04
CA SER A 146 -6.35 -21.52 -7.72
C SER A 146 -5.25 -22.38 -8.32
N THR A 147 -5.54 -23.64 -8.65
CA THR A 147 -4.59 -24.63 -9.20
C THR A 147 -4.75 -24.83 -10.72
N SER A 148 -5.34 -23.87 -11.42
CA SER A 148 -5.43 -23.95 -12.88
C SER A 148 -4.07 -23.63 -13.52
N LEU A 149 -3.74 -24.39 -14.57
CA LEU A 149 -2.54 -24.18 -15.39
C LEU A 149 -2.42 -22.72 -15.88
N ALA A 150 -3.54 -22.09 -16.26
CA ALA A 150 -3.56 -20.68 -16.65
C ALA A 150 -3.12 -19.72 -15.53
N ARG A 151 -3.51 -19.97 -14.27
CA ARG A 151 -3.03 -19.15 -13.14
C ARG A 151 -1.55 -19.38 -12.87
N GLU A 152 -1.09 -20.61 -13.00
CA GLU A 152 0.33 -20.94 -12.88
C GLU A 152 1.15 -20.25 -13.98
N ALA A 153 0.71 -20.31 -15.23
CA ALA A 153 1.35 -19.62 -16.36
C ALA A 153 1.43 -18.10 -16.14
N VAL A 154 0.35 -17.46 -15.67
CA VAL A 154 0.38 -16.03 -15.35
C VAL A 154 1.31 -15.73 -14.18
N LYS A 155 1.30 -16.56 -13.13
CA LYS A 155 2.21 -16.42 -11.99
C LYS A 155 3.67 -16.52 -12.43
N ASP A 156 4.02 -17.54 -13.20
CA ASP A 156 5.38 -17.77 -13.68
C ASP A 156 5.87 -16.61 -14.56
N TYR A 157 5.00 -16.14 -15.47
CA TYR A 157 5.25 -14.97 -16.30
C TYR A 157 5.58 -13.72 -15.47
N TYR A 158 4.74 -13.37 -14.50
CA TYR A 158 4.98 -12.19 -13.66
C TYR A 158 6.23 -12.36 -12.83
N ASN A 159 6.42 -13.50 -12.16
CA ASN A 159 7.61 -13.77 -11.36
C ASN A 159 8.90 -13.72 -12.18
N THR A 160 8.89 -14.19 -13.43
CA THR A 160 10.06 -14.14 -14.31
C THR A 160 10.39 -12.72 -14.73
N ASN A 161 9.38 -11.89 -15.01
CA ASN A 161 9.60 -10.46 -15.28
C ASN A 161 10.05 -9.70 -14.03
N LEU A 162 9.63 -10.11 -12.83
CA LEU A 162 10.18 -9.60 -11.57
C LEU A 162 11.66 -9.97 -11.43
N ASP A 163 12.02 -11.23 -11.70
CA ASP A 163 13.42 -11.66 -11.70
C ASP A 163 14.26 -10.84 -12.69
N LEU A 164 13.77 -10.57 -13.91
CA LEU A 164 14.51 -9.75 -14.89
C LEU A 164 14.83 -8.34 -14.40
N ASN A 165 14.00 -7.78 -13.53
CA ASN A 165 14.15 -6.44 -12.99
C ASN A 165 14.80 -6.41 -11.59
N ASN A 166 15.32 -7.54 -11.09
CA ASN A 166 15.84 -7.68 -9.72
C ASN A 166 14.79 -7.35 -8.64
N CYS A 167 13.53 -7.66 -8.91
CA CYS A 167 12.42 -7.44 -8.00
C CYS A 167 12.16 -8.69 -7.13
N ALA A 168 11.63 -8.49 -5.93
CA ALA A 168 11.22 -9.61 -5.09
C ALA A 168 9.99 -10.31 -5.69
N ARG A 169 9.97 -11.65 -5.70
CA ARG A 169 8.85 -12.40 -6.25
C ARG A 169 7.60 -12.24 -5.39
N PHE A 170 6.44 -12.26 -6.03
CA PHE A 170 5.16 -12.06 -5.35
C PHE A 170 4.82 -13.18 -4.34
N ASP A 171 5.35 -14.38 -4.55
CA ASP A 171 5.17 -15.52 -3.64
C ASP A 171 6.28 -15.66 -2.59
N GLY A 172 7.18 -14.68 -2.50
CA GLY A 172 8.32 -14.68 -1.57
C GLY A 172 9.42 -15.71 -1.89
N SER A 173 9.30 -16.46 -3.01
CA SER A 173 10.24 -17.55 -3.34
C SER A 173 11.66 -17.07 -3.69
N SER A 174 11.86 -15.78 -3.99
CA SER A 174 13.21 -15.21 -4.16
C SER A 174 13.97 -15.07 -2.83
N GLY A 175 13.28 -15.18 -1.68
CA GLY A 175 13.83 -14.94 -0.35
C GLY A 175 14.07 -13.45 -0.05
N GLN A 176 13.63 -12.57 -0.94
CA GLN A 176 13.54 -11.14 -0.71
C GLN A 176 12.12 -10.81 -0.28
N GLN A 177 11.97 -9.80 0.57
CA GLN A 177 10.66 -9.30 0.99
C GLN A 177 10.36 -7.98 0.29
N ARG A 178 9.11 -7.78 -0.13
CA ARG A 178 8.67 -6.55 -0.79
C ARG A 178 8.37 -5.44 0.22
N CYS A 179 8.54 -4.20 -0.21
CA CYS A 179 8.11 -3.02 0.53
C CYS A 179 7.20 -2.15 -0.34
N ASP A 180 5.90 -2.40 -0.27
CA ASP A 180 4.84 -1.63 -0.93
C ASP A 180 4.40 -0.41 -0.08
N ALA A 181 5.31 0.20 0.69
CA ALA A 181 4.95 1.20 1.71
C ALA A 181 4.25 2.45 1.16
N GLU A 182 4.75 3.03 0.07
CA GLU A 182 4.16 4.25 -0.51
C GLU A 182 2.75 3.97 -1.02
N ARG A 183 2.57 2.87 -1.74
CA ARG A 183 1.26 2.37 -2.18
C ARG A 183 0.31 2.10 -1.01
N PHE A 184 0.84 1.47 0.03
CA PHE A 184 0.11 1.24 1.27
C PHE A 184 -0.40 2.57 1.83
N LEU A 185 0.45 3.58 1.96
CA LEU A 185 0.07 4.92 2.45
C LEU A 185 -0.96 5.62 1.55
N VAL A 186 -0.87 5.49 0.22
CA VAL A 186 -1.85 6.07 -0.71
C VAL A 186 -3.26 5.53 -0.46
N CYS A 187 -3.42 4.23 -0.16
CA CYS A 187 -4.72 3.65 0.18
C CYS A 187 -5.37 4.36 1.40
N PHE A 188 -4.61 4.57 2.47
CA PHE A 188 -5.14 5.22 3.68
C PHE A 188 -5.35 6.71 3.49
N THR A 189 -4.41 7.42 2.85
CA THR A 189 -4.55 8.86 2.57
C THR A 189 -5.79 9.13 1.72
N THR A 190 -6.02 8.32 0.69
CA THR A 190 -7.21 8.43 -0.17
C THR A 190 -8.49 8.20 0.63
N ALA A 191 -8.52 7.18 1.49
CA ALA A 191 -9.70 6.89 2.29
C ALA A 191 -9.97 7.98 3.34
N VAL A 192 -8.94 8.44 4.07
CA VAL A 192 -9.06 9.54 5.04
C VAL A 192 -9.53 10.82 4.36
N GLY A 193 -9.05 11.12 3.15
CA GLY A 193 -9.49 12.28 2.38
C GLY A 193 -10.95 12.22 1.90
N GLN A 194 -11.56 11.03 1.89
CA GLN A 194 -12.96 10.81 1.49
C GLN A 194 -13.92 10.65 2.67
N ILE A 195 -13.41 10.42 3.89
CA ILE A 195 -14.21 10.33 5.10
C ILE A 195 -14.65 11.74 5.52
N GLY A 196 -15.96 11.97 5.57
CA GLY A 196 -16.56 13.25 5.98
C GLY A 196 -16.69 13.42 7.50
N PHE A 197 -16.74 12.31 8.24
CA PHE A 197 -16.74 12.29 9.70
C PHE A 197 -15.48 12.97 10.29
N PRO A 198 -15.59 13.75 11.40
CA PRO A 198 -16.79 14.01 12.19
C PRO A 198 -17.55 15.29 11.81
N LYS A 199 -17.45 15.79 10.58
CA LYS A 199 -18.18 17.01 10.16
C LYS A 199 -19.53 16.69 9.53
N ASP A 200 -19.58 15.62 8.75
CA ASP A 200 -20.81 15.15 8.13
C ASP A 200 -21.53 14.15 9.04
N HIS A 201 -22.84 14.29 9.17
CA HIS A 201 -23.63 13.60 10.20
C HIS A 201 -24.92 12.97 9.69
N ASP A 202 -25.27 13.12 8.41
CA ASP A 202 -26.45 12.48 7.85
C ASP A 202 -26.19 10.99 7.56
N ASP A 203 -27.24 10.17 7.63
CA ASP A 203 -27.18 8.72 7.45
C ASP A 203 -26.45 8.30 6.17
N LYS A 204 -26.66 9.05 5.08
CA LYS A 204 -26.09 8.71 3.77
C LYS A 204 -24.59 8.96 3.75
N SER A 205 -24.13 10.07 4.35
CA SER A 205 -22.70 10.39 4.46
C SER A 205 -21.98 9.40 5.38
N LEU A 206 -22.54 9.07 6.55
CA LEU A 206 -21.92 8.08 7.45
C LEU A 206 -21.88 6.66 6.85
N ALA A 207 -22.92 6.27 6.12
CA ALA A 207 -22.91 5.01 5.37
C ALA A 207 -21.87 5.01 4.25
N ASN A 208 -21.58 6.17 3.65
CA ASN A 208 -20.51 6.33 2.69
C ASN A 208 -19.13 6.21 3.36
N ASP A 209 -18.93 6.84 4.52
CA ASP A 209 -17.68 6.76 5.29
C ASP A 209 -17.36 5.31 5.67
N CYS A 210 -18.36 4.53 6.09
CA CYS A 210 -18.18 3.10 6.33
C CYS A 210 -17.69 2.38 5.07
N LYS A 211 -18.34 2.56 3.92
CA LYS A 211 -17.92 1.94 2.63
C LYS A 211 -16.51 2.35 2.22
N VAL A 212 -16.16 3.63 2.38
CA VAL A 212 -14.81 4.13 2.11
C VAL A 212 -13.80 3.41 3.01
N SER A 213 -14.09 3.27 4.31
CA SER A 213 -13.21 2.58 5.24
C SER A 213 -13.06 1.08 4.94
N GLU A 214 -14.11 0.41 4.45
CA GLU A 214 -14.03 -0.99 4.01
C GLU A 214 -13.16 -1.17 2.75
N SER A 215 -13.07 -0.14 1.91
CA SER A 215 -12.31 -0.21 0.66
C SER A 215 -10.80 -0.39 0.87
N VAL A 216 -10.26 0.05 2.02
CA VAL A 216 -8.82 -0.01 2.34
C VAL A 216 -8.33 -1.44 2.49
N ASP A 217 -9.13 -2.34 3.04
CA ASP A 217 -8.80 -3.77 3.10
C ASP A 217 -8.59 -4.34 1.69
N SER A 218 -9.45 -3.94 0.76
CA SER A 218 -9.39 -4.35 -0.64
C SER A 218 -8.21 -3.73 -1.38
N CYS A 219 -7.82 -2.51 -1.00
CA CYS A 219 -6.67 -1.78 -1.55
C CYS A 219 -5.35 -2.43 -1.10
N THR A 220 -5.24 -2.78 0.18
CA THR A 220 -3.99 -3.25 0.81
C THR A 220 -3.79 -4.77 0.76
N LYS A 221 -4.80 -5.55 0.36
CA LYS A 221 -4.81 -7.04 0.39
C LYS A 221 -3.56 -7.72 -0.18
N TYR A 222 -2.97 -7.16 -1.23
CA TYR A 222 -1.87 -7.74 -2.02
C TYR A 222 -0.52 -7.03 -1.82
N MET A 223 -0.47 -6.10 -0.87
CA MET A 223 0.71 -5.32 -0.53
C MET A 223 1.51 -6.01 0.58
N GLU A 224 2.83 -5.91 0.50
CA GLU A 224 3.76 -6.45 1.48
C GLU A 224 4.61 -5.34 2.09
N ILE A 225 4.88 -5.43 3.39
CA ILE A 225 5.75 -4.48 4.11
C ILE A 225 7.00 -5.16 4.67
N GLY A 226 7.21 -6.45 4.38
CA GLY A 226 8.31 -7.24 4.94
C GLY A 226 9.69 -6.70 4.57
N GLY A 227 9.84 -6.09 3.40
CA GLY A 227 11.09 -5.47 2.95
C GLY A 227 11.37 -4.09 3.53
N CYS A 228 10.40 -3.47 4.21
CA CYS A 228 10.53 -2.10 4.70
C CYS A 228 11.50 -2.01 5.91
N SER A 229 11.97 -0.80 6.22
CA SER A 229 12.71 -0.55 7.47
C SER A 229 11.85 -0.86 8.69
N ASP A 230 12.47 -1.22 9.82
CA ASP A 230 11.72 -1.57 11.04
C ASP A 230 10.84 -0.42 11.55
N GLU A 231 11.33 0.82 11.46
CA GLU A 231 10.58 2.03 11.79
C GLU A 231 9.34 2.18 10.89
N LEU A 232 9.50 2.02 9.58
CA LEU A 232 8.40 2.13 8.63
C LEU A 232 7.40 0.99 8.80
N LYS A 233 7.86 -0.24 9.01
CA LYS A 233 7.00 -1.40 9.31
C LYS A 233 6.13 -1.14 10.53
N GLN A 234 6.74 -0.68 11.62
CA GLN A 234 6.03 -0.42 12.86
C GLN A 234 4.95 0.64 12.64
N ARG A 235 5.29 1.73 11.93
CA ARG A 235 4.33 2.78 11.57
C ARG A 235 3.18 2.26 10.71
N LEU A 236 3.44 1.49 9.66
CA LEU A 236 2.40 0.91 8.81
C LEU A 236 1.52 -0.10 9.58
N GLN A 237 2.07 -0.80 10.56
CA GLN A 237 1.31 -1.67 11.46
C GLN A 237 0.36 -0.88 12.36
N TYR A 238 0.82 0.24 12.94
CA TYR A 238 -0.05 1.13 13.71
C TYR A 238 -1.17 1.70 12.85
N LEU A 239 -0.82 2.22 11.67
CA LEU A 239 -1.79 2.75 10.72
C LEU A 239 -2.87 1.72 10.38
N LYS A 240 -2.47 0.48 10.08
CA LYS A 240 -3.40 -0.62 9.82
C LYS A 240 -4.30 -0.92 11.02
N SER A 241 -3.74 -0.93 12.23
CA SER A 241 -4.48 -1.21 13.47
C SER A 241 -5.51 -0.12 13.79
N ASP A 242 -5.11 1.14 13.70
CA ASP A 242 -6.01 2.26 13.97
C ASP A 242 -7.11 2.35 12.93
N PHE A 243 -6.78 2.20 11.65
CA PHE A 243 -7.79 2.27 10.61
C PHE A 243 -8.78 1.10 10.71
N ALA A 244 -8.32 -0.10 11.08
CA ALA A 244 -9.21 -1.22 11.36
C ALA A 244 -10.16 -0.92 12.53
N SER A 245 -9.66 -0.24 13.57
CA SER A 245 -10.45 0.18 14.74
C SER A 245 -11.44 1.29 14.39
N LEU A 246 -10.99 2.29 13.63
CA LEU A 246 -11.82 3.36 13.05
C LEU A 246 -13.00 2.76 12.28
N ARG A 247 -12.72 1.87 11.32
CA ARG A 247 -13.74 1.16 10.56
C ARG A 247 -14.71 0.43 11.47
N SER A 248 -14.21 -0.30 12.47
CA SER A 248 -15.07 -1.07 13.37
C SER A 248 -16.11 -0.17 14.06
N HIS A 249 -15.73 1.05 14.44
CA HIS A 249 -16.65 2.00 15.04
C HIS A 249 -17.55 2.72 14.03
N ILE A 250 -17.03 3.17 12.89
CA ILE A 250 -17.84 3.88 11.88
C ILE A 250 -18.91 2.96 11.27
N CYS A 251 -18.61 1.68 11.12
CA CYS A 251 -19.53 0.69 10.58
C CYS A 251 -20.43 0.03 11.64
N GLU A 252 -20.36 0.44 12.91
CA GLU A 252 -21.27 -0.06 13.95
C GLU A 252 -22.70 0.47 13.72
N PRO A 253 -23.75 -0.35 13.91
CA PRO A 253 -25.13 0.10 13.79
C PRO A 253 -25.50 1.27 14.74
N SER A 254 -24.88 1.32 15.91
CA SER A 254 -25.06 2.38 16.91
C SER A 254 -24.29 3.67 16.60
N PHE A 255 -23.46 3.67 15.55
CA PHE A 255 -22.58 4.79 15.24
C PHE A 255 -23.37 6.08 15.03
N TYR A 256 -24.44 6.05 14.22
CA TYR A 256 -25.27 7.22 13.95
C TYR A 256 -25.78 7.90 15.23
N THR A 257 -26.37 7.13 16.15
CA THR A 257 -26.83 7.65 17.45
C THR A 257 -25.67 8.24 18.24
N SER A 258 -24.52 7.59 18.25
CA SER A 258 -23.32 8.09 18.92
C SER A 258 -22.79 9.39 18.30
N VAL A 259 -22.94 9.59 16.98
CA VAL A 259 -22.57 10.84 16.30
C VAL A 259 -23.53 11.96 16.69
N LEU A 260 -24.84 11.69 16.76
CA LEU A 260 -25.82 12.68 17.23
C LEU A 260 -25.53 13.11 18.68
N GLU A 261 -25.20 12.18 19.56
CA GLU A 261 -24.79 12.49 20.93
C GLU A 261 -23.53 13.36 20.96
N LEU A 262 -22.53 13.04 20.13
CA LEU A 262 -21.32 13.84 19.99
C LEU A 262 -21.64 15.28 19.58
N THR A 263 -22.46 15.49 18.53
CA THR A 263 -22.85 16.83 18.07
C THR A 263 -23.60 17.60 19.16
N GLN A 264 -24.41 16.93 19.98
CA GLN A 264 -25.16 17.58 21.06
C GLN A 264 -24.28 18.01 22.25
N CYS A 265 -23.24 17.24 22.59
CA CYS A 265 -22.38 17.52 23.73
C CYS A 265 -21.14 18.37 23.37
N LEU A 266 -20.75 18.39 22.09
CA LEU A 266 -19.62 19.17 21.58
C LEU A 266 -19.89 20.67 21.73
N ASN A 267 -18.96 21.38 22.36
CA ASN A 267 -18.97 22.85 22.39
C ASN A 267 -18.24 23.41 21.15
N GLU A 268 -18.98 23.58 20.04
CA GLU A 268 -18.44 24.10 18.78
C GLU A 268 -17.73 25.46 18.95
N SER A 269 -18.29 26.36 19.74
CA SER A 269 -17.71 27.69 20.00
C SER A 269 -16.34 27.58 20.70
N ALA A 270 -16.20 26.64 21.65
CA ALA A 270 -14.93 26.36 22.30
C ALA A 270 -13.93 25.71 21.35
N LEU A 271 -14.38 24.76 20.52
CA LEU A 271 -13.55 24.11 19.51
C LEU A 271 -12.98 25.13 18.52
N GLU A 272 -13.83 25.96 17.93
CA GLU A 272 -13.41 27.00 16.99
C GLU A 272 -12.47 28.02 17.62
N SER A 273 -12.78 28.47 18.84
CA SER A 273 -11.95 29.45 19.55
C SER A 273 -10.57 28.88 19.87
N CYS A 274 -10.50 27.60 20.24
CA CYS A 274 -9.25 26.90 20.47
C CYS A 274 -8.44 26.71 19.18
N ALA A 275 -9.08 26.23 18.11
CA ALA A 275 -8.44 25.99 16.81
C ALA A 275 -7.84 27.26 16.20
N LYS A 276 -8.48 28.43 16.38
CA LYS A 276 -7.97 29.73 15.91
C LYS A 276 -6.65 30.16 16.58
N LEU A 277 -6.34 29.61 17.76
CA LEU A 277 -5.11 29.91 18.50
C LEU A 277 -3.97 28.97 18.14
N LEU A 278 -4.24 27.90 17.39
CA LEU A 278 -3.24 26.93 17.02
C LEU A 278 -2.34 27.47 15.90
N PRO A 279 -1.01 27.30 16.02
CA PRO A 279 -0.13 27.50 14.88
C PRO A 279 -0.46 26.47 13.81
N GLN A 280 -0.43 26.87 12.54
CA GLN A 280 -0.49 25.89 11.44
C GLN A 280 0.71 24.96 11.54
N HIS A 281 0.46 23.70 11.87
CA HIS A 281 1.49 22.67 11.97
C HIS A 281 0.99 21.40 11.29
N HIS A 282 1.85 20.77 10.49
CA HIS A 282 1.53 19.57 9.70
C HIS A 282 1.08 18.35 10.53
N CYS A 283 1.18 18.41 11.86
CA CYS A 283 0.78 17.31 12.75
C CYS A 283 -0.55 17.55 13.44
N SER A 284 -1.13 18.75 13.39
CA SER A 284 -2.44 19.09 13.99
C SER A 284 -2.73 18.52 15.40
N ILE A 285 -1.70 18.22 16.22
CA ILE A 285 -1.88 17.62 17.57
C ILE A 285 -2.76 18.52 18.43
N GLY A 286 -2.55 19.84 18.34
CA GLY A 286 -3.36 20.82 19.06
C GLY A 286 -4.83 20.81 18.64
N GLU A 287 -5.18 20.39 17.42
CA GLU A 287 -6.58 20.28 16.99
C GLU A 287 -7.30 19.16 17.74
N TYR A 288 -6.61 18.04 17.98
CA TYR A 288 -7.13 16.94 18.78
C TYR A 288 -7.31 17.38 20.24
N ASP A 289 -6.35 18.11 20.82
CA ASP A 289 -6.48 18.65 22.18
C ASP A 289 -7.66 19.64 22.29
N CYS A 290 -7.85 20.49 21.28
CA CYS A 290 -8.99 21.37 21.19
C CYS A 290 -10.31 20.59 21.12
N PHE A 291 -10.36 19.52 20.32
CA PHE A 291 -11.51 18.62 20.23
C PHE A 291 -11.82 17.97 21.58
N LEU A 292 -10.82 17.43 22.27
CA LEU A 292 -11.00 16.83 23.60
C LEU A 292 -11.52 17.84 24.63
N ASN A 293 -10.99 19.06 24.64
CA ASN A 293 -11.46 20.12 25.53
C ASN A 293 -12.92 20.53 25.23
N ALA A 294 -13.28 20.60 23.95
CA ALA A 294 -14.63 20.92 23.50
C ALA A 294 -15.64 19.79 23.77
N THR A 295 -15.17 18.56 24.00
CA THR A 295 -15.99 17.36 24.26
C THR A 295 -15.97 16.93 25.74
N THR A 296 -15.56 17.79 26.66
CA THR A 296 -15.55 17.49 28.11
C THR A 296 -16.91 17.09 28.70
N ARG A 297 -18.01 17.40 28.00
CA ARG A 297 -19.39 17.01 28.38
C ARG A 297 -19.85 15.71 27.71
N CYS A 298 -19.04 15.15 26.82
CA CYS A 298 -19.37 13.96 26.04
C CYS A 298 -18.95 12.68 26.77
N THR A 299 -19.64 11.59 26.46
CA THR A 299 -19.25 10.25 26.91
C THR A 299 -18.01 9.80 26.15
N ARG A 300 -16.86 9.75 26.83
CA ARG A 300 -15.56 9.40 26.23
C ARG A 300 -15.55 8.00 25.58
N ASP A 301 -16.25 7.04 26.17
CA ASP A 301 -16.27 5.65 25.68
C ASP A 301 -17.25 5.39 24.53
N SER A 302 -17.92 6.43 24.01
CA SER A 302 -18.86 6.29 22.91
C SER A 302 -18.15 5.87 21.60
N PRO A 303 -18.83 5.13 20.71
CA PRO A 303 -18.28 4.76 19.40
C PRO A 303 -17.76 5.97 18.59
N ALA A 304 -18.49 7.09 18.60
CA ALA A 304 -18.07 8.30 17.90
C ALA A 304 -16.79 8.91 18.47
N MET A 305 -16.64 8.99 19.79
CA MET A 305 -15.41 9.51 20.41
C MET A 305 -14.19 8.62 20.09
N LYS A 306 -14.37 7.29 20.11
CA LYS A 306 -13.32 6.34 19.73
C LYS A 306 -12.97 6.43 18.25
N ALA A 307 -13.98 6.56 17.38
CA ALA A 307 -13.76 6.79 15.95
C ALA A 307 -12.95 8.07 15.71
N VAL A 308 -13.27 9.19 16.37
CA VAL A 308 -12.47 10.42 16.23
C VAL A 308 -11.01 10.17 16.62
N HIS A 309 -10.76 9.51 17.75
CA HIS A 309 -9.39 9.21 18.17
C HIS A 309 -8.61 8.38 17.15
N HIS A 310 -9.19 7.28 16.65
CA HIS A 310 -8.51 6.46 15.64
C HIS A 310 -8.32 7.20 14.31
N LEU A 311 -9.25 8.09 13.93
CA LEU A 311 -9.09 8.95 12.76
C LEU A 311 -7.93 9.93 12.93
N PHE A 312 -7.80 10.58 14.09
CA PHE A 312 -6.68 11.47 14.38
C PHE A 312 -5.35 10.72 14.41
N ASN A 313 -5.28 9.56 15.08
CA ASN A 313 -4.04 8.77 15.08
C ASN A 313 -3.68 8.24 13.70
N THR A 314 -4.67 7.90 12.86
CA THR A 314 -4.44 7.58 11.44
C THR A 314 -3.83 8.79 10.72
N HIS A 315 -4.36 10.01 10.91
CA HIS A 315 -3.81 11.21 10.29
C HIS A 315 -2.37 11.50 10.77
N LEU A 316 -2.10 11.34 12.06
CA LEU A 316 -0.76 11.49 12.63
C LEU A 316 0.21 10.47 12.05
N ASP A 317 -0.20 9.21 11.98
CA ASP A 317 0.58 8.15 11.35
C ASP A 317 0.80 8.45 9.87
N LEU A 318 -0.12 9.05 9.13
CA LEU A 318 0.10 9.44 7.73
C LEU A 318 1.07 10.62 7.58
N SER A 319 1.02 11.58 8.51
CA SER A 319 1.87 12.78 8.52
C SER A 319 3.24 12.58 9.19
N ASN A 320 3.57 11.35 9.59
CA ASN A 320 4.81 11.00 10.31
C ASN A 320 4.97 11.74 11.64
N CYS A 321 3.88 11.85 12.39
CA CYS A 321 3.79 12.58 13.65
C CYS A 321 3.71 11.63 14.84
N SER A 322 4.02 12.15 16.03
CA SER A 322 3.82 11.40 17.26
C SER A 322 2.34 11.15 17.52
N ARG A 323 2.03 9.91 17.89
CA ARG A 323 0.68 9.47 18.25
C ARG A 323 0.22 10.11 19.56
N VAL A 324 -1.09 10.19 19.74
CA VAL A 324 -1.69 10.63 21.01
C VAL A 324 -2.26 9.41 21.74
N ASP A 325 -2.01 9.28 23.03
CA ASP A 325 -2.61 8.21 23.84
C ASP A 325 -4.08 8.53 24.13
N TRP A 326 -4.94 7.52 24.02
CA TRP A 326 -6.34 7.61 24.45
C TRP A 326 -6.46 8.05 25.92
N ASN A 327 -5.46 7.76 26.76
CA ASN A 327 -5.45 8.13 28.18
C ASN A 327 -4.85 9.52 28.47
N ASP A 328 -4.14 10.13 27.52
CA ASP A 328 -3.41 11.39 27.73
C ASP A 328 -4.31 12.62 27.83
N GLY A 329 -5.61 12.51 27.55
CA GLY A 329 -6.61 13.55 27.83
C GLY A 329 -6.82 13.87 29.33
N ASN A 330 -5.90 13.47 30.22
CA ASN A 330 -5.79 13.94 31.60
C ASN A 330 -4.49 14.74 31.85
N SER A 331 -3.62 14.87 30.84
CA SER A 331 -2.52 15.82 30.84
C SER A 331 -3.03 17.15 30.32
N GLY A 332 -3.46 18.02 31.25
CA GLY A 332 -3.66 19.42 30.91
C GLY A 332 -2.42 19.91 30.17
N ILE A 333 -2.63 20.53 29.00
CA ILE A 333 -1.67 21.25 28.17
C ILE A 333 -0.23 20.88 28.55
N VAL A 334 0.45 20.02 27.80
CA VAL A 334 1.90 19.84 27.94
C VAL A 334 2.58 21.14 27.50
N THR A 335 2.48 22.18 28.34
CA THR A 335 3.41 23.27 28.37
C THR A 335 4.73 22.60 28.68
N SER A 336 5.59 22.48 27.67
CA SER A 336 6.98 22.10 27.85
C SER A 336 7.49 22.75 29.15
N PRO A 337 8.25 22.04 30.01
CA PRO A 337 8.76 22.60 31.27
C PRO A 337 9.45 23.97 31.08
N LYS A 338 9.99 24.22 29.87
CA LYS A 338 10.57 25.50 29.45
C LYS A 338 9.56 26.65 29.38
N ILE A 339 8.34 26.42 28.90
CA ILE A 339 7.27 27.42 28.77
C ILE A 339 6.68 27.78 30.14
N LEU A 340 6.52 26.78 31.03
CA LEU A 340 6.05 26.96 32.40
C LEU A 340 7.04 27.80 33.24
N LEU A 341 8.35 27.56 33.07
CA LEU A 341 9.40 28.37 33.69
C LEU A 341 9.43 29.81 33.17
N THR A 342 9.13 30.06 31.89
CA THR A 342 9.10 31.42 31.32
C THR A 342 7.86 32.20 31.77
N LEU A 343 6.68 31.58 31.82
CA LEU A 343 5.45 32.21 32.31
C LEU A 343 5.52 32.51 33.82
N ALA A 344 6.08 31.60 34.63
CA ALA A 344 6.29 31.84 36.05
C ALA A 344 7.29 32.99 36.30
N ALA A 345 8.38 33.05 35.52
CA ALA A 345 9.35 34.15 35.60
C ALA A 345 8.75 35.50 35.19
N LEU A 346 7.90 35.54 34.16
CA LEU A 346 7.19 36.76 33.73
C LEU A 346 6.19 37.25 34.78
N CYS A 347 5.44 36.36 35.42
CA CYS A 347 4.53 36.72 36.51
C CYS A 347 5.25 37.29 37.74
N ILE A 348 6.39 36.72 38.14
CA ILE A 348 7.20 37.22 39.26
C ILE A 348 7.85 38.58 38.93
N SER A 349 8.26 38.77 37.68
CA SER A 349 8.83 40.02 37.17
C SER A 349 7.79 41.15 37.16
N LEU A 350 6.57 40.87 36.73
CA LEU A 350 5.46 41.83 36.68
C LEU A 350 4.93 42.21 38.07
N PHE A 351 5.00 41.29 39.05
CA PHE A 351 4.67 41.61 40.45
C PHE A 351 5.74 42.45 41.14
N SER A 352 7.02 42.30 40.77
CA SER A 352 8.11 43.10 41.34
C SER A 352 8.19 44.53 40.79
N LEU A 353 7.50 44.83 39.69
CA LEU A 353 7.43 46.16 39.06
C LEU A 353 6.23 47.01 39.53
N ARG A 354 5.37 46.48 40.41
CA ARG A 354 4.38 47.27 41.16
C ARG A 354 4.87 47.50 42.58
N LYS A 355 5.72 48.51 42.75
CA LYS A 355 5.90 49.23 44.01
C LYS A 355 5.83 50.73 43.75
#